data_AF-A0A0T7APF9-F1
#
_entry.id   AF-A0A0T7APF9-F1
#
_cell.length_a   1.000
_cell.length_b   1.000
_cell.length_c   1.000
_cell.angle_alpha   90.00
_cell.angle_beta   90.00
_cell.angle_gamma   90.00
#
_symmetry.space_group_name_H-M   'P 1'
#
loop_
_entity.id
_entity.type
_entity.pdbx_description
1 polymer ?
#
loop_
_entity_poly.entity_id
_entity_poly.type
_entity_poly.pdbx_seq_one_letter_code
_entity_poly.pdbx_strand_id
1 'polypeptide(L)'
;MKTEIENIIINWADEIPHILIRVINAITLSDNEEELRTAIGKIAEETELDKFFAYGYGAHHFWLTHRKLSNGEPKEYRLLKVEF
;
A
#
# COMPACT_ATOMS: atom_id res chain seq x y z
N MET A 1 -6.85 5.00 13.33
CA MET A 1 -5.78 4.24 12.66
C MET A 1 -4.42 4.87 12.90
N LYS A 2 -3.38 4.07 13.14
CA LYS A 2 -1.99 4.53 13.32
C LYS A 2 -1.12 4.02 12.17
N THR A 3 -0.46 4.93 11.46
CA THR A 3 0.39 4.59 10.31
C THR A 3 1.86 4.68 10.65
N GLU A 4 2.63 3.70 10.19
CA GLU A 4 4.08 3.66 10.31
C GLU A 4 4.69 3.32 8.95
N ILE A 5 5.64 4.16 8.50
CA ILE A 5 6.50 3.84 7.35
C ILE A 5 7.70 3.07 7.90
N GLU A 6 7.79 1.80 7.53
CA GLU A 6 8.76 0.85 8.10
C GLU A 6 10.01 0.68 7.21
N ASN A 7 9.97 1.14 5.96
CA ASN A 7 11.10 0.98 5.03
C ASN A 7 11.16 2.09 3.96
N ILE A 8 12.22 2.05 3.15
CA ILE A 8 12.46 2.99 2.06
C ILE A 8 11.49 2.78 0.90
N ILE A 9 11.09 3.88 0.29
CA ILE A 9 10.30 3.89 -0.95
C ILE A 9 11.25 3.75 -2.13
N ILE A 10 11.01 2.75 -2.98
CA ILE A 10 11.84 2.49 -4.16
C ILE A 10 11.09 2.96 -5.40
N ASN A 11 11.53 4.09 -5.95
CA ASN A 11 10.91 4.71 -7.10
C ASN A 11 11.63 4.38 -8.42
N TRP A 12 11.40 3.18 -8.96
CA TRP A 12 12.01 2.73 -10.23
C TRP A 12 11.11 2.94 -11.46
N ALA A 13 9.85 3.26 -11.26
CA ALA A 13 8.87 3.53 -12.31
C ALA A 13 8.05 4.77 -11.95
N ASP A 14 7.75 5.60 -12.94
CA ASP A 14 7.11 6.91 -12.75
C ASP A 14 5.73 6.81 -12.10
N GLU A 15 5.05 5.67 -12.21
CA GLU A 15 3.74 5.42 -11.60
C GLU A 15 3.80 5.22 -10.07
N ILE A 16 4.94 4.77 -9.54
CA ILE A 16 5.09 4.37 -8.13
C ILE A 16 4.76 5.52 -7.16
N PRO A 17 5.29 6.75 -7.31
CA PRO A 17 5.02 7.83 -6.37
C PRO A 17 3.55 8.26 -6.42
N HIS A 18 2.96 8.28 -7.62
CA HIS A 18 1.56 8.63 -7.80
C HIS A 18 0.63 7.63 -7.11
N ILE A 19 0.89 6.33 -7.26
CA ILE A 19 0.12 5.27 -6.59
C ILE A 19 0.31 5.36 -5.08
N LEU A 20 1.55 5.54 -4.60
CA LEU A 20 1.84 5.61 -3.18
C LEU A 20 1.16 6.81 -2.50
N ILE A 21 1.19 7.99 -3.14
CA ILE A 21 0.49 9.19 -2.62
C ILE A 21 -1.01 8.91 -2.50
N ARG A 22 -1.62 8.23 -3.48
CA ARG A 22 -3.04 7.84 -3.39
C ARG A 22 -3.30 6.91 -2.22
N VAL A 23 -2.43 5.92 -1.97
CA VAL A 23 -2.55 5.02 -0.81
C VAL A 23 -2.41 5.79 0.50
N ILE A 24 -1.43 6.70 0.63
CA ILE A 24 -1.27 7.53 1.84
C ILE A 24 -2.50 8.41 2.07
N ASN A 25 -3.05 9.01 1.02
CA ASN A 25 -4.27 9.81 1.11
C ASN A 25 -5.47 8.95 1.55
N ALA A 26 -5.64 7.74 1.00
CA ALA A 26 -6.67 6.81 1.44
C ALA A 26 -6.54 6.48 2.92
N ILE A 27 -5.33 6.16 3.39
CA ILE A 27 -5.04 5.90 4.81
C ILE A 27 -5.39 7.10 5.69
N THR A 28 -5.08 8.32 5.23
CA THR A 28 -5.28 9.55 6.02
C THR A 28 -6.75 9.98 6.05
N LEU A 29 -7.51 9.70 4.98
CA LEU A 29 -8.90 10.13 4.82
C LEU A 29 -9.93 9.12 5.33
N SER A 30 -9.55 7.86 5.53
CA SER A 30 -10.46 6.84 6.06
C SER A 30 -10.55 6.94 7.59
N ASP A 31 -11.76 6.84 8.13
CA ASP A 31 -12.01 6.84 9.58
C ASP A 31 -11.91 5.44 10.20
N ASN A 32 -12.08 4.39 9.39
CA ASN A 32 -12.12 2.99 9.83
C ASN A 32 -11.57 2.01 8.78
N GLU A 33 -11.46 0.73 9.17
CA GLU A 33 -10.95 -0.36 8.32
C GLU A 33 -11.78 -0.58 7.03
N GLU A 34 -13.11 -0.46 7.12
CA GLU A 34 -14.00 -0.72 5.98
C GLU A 34 -13.83 0.34 4.89
N GLU A 35 -13.76 1.60 5.29
CA GLU A 35 -13.47 2.72 4.39
C GLU A 35 -12.09 2.58 3.75
N LEU A 36 -11.07 2.21 4.53
CA LEU A 36 -9.72 2.00 3.99
C LEU A 36 -9.72 0.88 2.95
N ARG A 37 -10.35 -0.27 3.26
CA ARG A 37 -10.46 -1.40 2.32
C ARG A 37 -11.12 -0.99 1.02
N THR A 38 -12.21 -0.22 1.11
CA THR A 38 -12.94 0.30 -0.05
C THR A 38 -12.06 1.23 -0.89
N ALA A 39 -11.33 2.15 -0.24
CA ALA A 39 -10.45 3.10 -0.93
C ALA A 39 -9.26 2.41 -1.60
N ILE A 40 -8.61 1.45 -0.94
CA ILE A 40 -7.53 0.65 -1.53
C ILE A 40 -8.04 -0.18 -2.72
N GLY A 41 -9.23 -0.76 -2.62
CA GLY A 41 -9.88 -1.47 -3.73
C GLY A 41 -10.04 -0.59 -4.96
N LYS A 42 -10.58 0.63 -4.80
CA LYS A 42 -10.69 1.60 -5.90
C LYS A 42 -9.33 2.00 -6.48
N ILE A 43 -8.30 2.18 -5.64
CA ILE A 43 -6.94 2.48 -6.12
C ILE A 43 -6.41 1.31 -6.96
N ALA A 44 -6.65 0.07 -6.55
CA ALA A 44 -6.25 -1.11 -7.32
C ALA A 44 -6.99 -1.22 -8.66
N GLU A 45 -8.26 -0.84 -8.73
CA GLU A 45 -9.04 -0.82 -9.97
C GLU A 45 -8.59 0.28 -10.94
N GLU A 46 -8.21 1.44 -10.43
CA GLU A 46 -7.89 2.63 -11.23
C GLU A 46 -6.39 2.77 -11.55
N THR A 47 -5.53 1.94 -10.96
CA THR A 47 -4.07 2.03 -11.11
C THR A 47 -3.43 0.66 -11.18
N GLU A 48 -2.16 0.61 -11.56
CA GLU A 48 -1.35 -0.60 -11.56
C GLU A 48 -0.82 -0.97 -10.16
N LEU A 49 -1.59 -0.75 -9.08
CA LEU A 49 -1.15 -0.97 -7.69
C LEU A 49 -0.56 -2.38 -7.51
N ASP A 50 -1.25 -3.40 -7.99
CA ASP A 50 -0.87 -4.81 -7.86
C ASP A 50 0.39 -5.19 -8.62
N LYS A 51 0.79 -4.40 -9.63
CA LYS A 51 2.03 -4.59 -10.37
C LYS A 51 3.25 -4.19 -9.54
N PHE A 52 3.13 -3.10 -8.79
CA PHE A 52 4.26 -2.49 -8.07
C PHE A 52 4.31 -2.87 -6.59
N PHE A 53 3.16 -3.19 -6.01
CA PHE A 53 3.02 -3.47 -4.60
C PHE A 53 2.26 -4.76 -4.34
N ALA A 54 2.53 -5.35 -3.18
CA ALA A 54 1.71 -6.38 -2.57
C ALA A 54 1.18 -5.84 -1.25
N TYR A 55 -0.06 -6.18 -0.92
CA TYR A 55 -0.71 -5.70 0.28
C TYR A 55 -1.69 -6.73 0.81
N GLY A 56 -2.11 -6.52 2.05
CA GLY A 56 -3.10 -7.37 2.68
C GLY A 56 -3.56 -6.82 4.01
N TYR A 57 -4.47 -7.57 4.61
CA TYR A 57 -5.10 -7.21 5.87
C TYR A 57 -4.94 -8.36 6.86
N GLY A 58 -4.30 -8.08 7.99
CA GLY A 58 -4.33 -8.94 9.16
C GLY A 58 -5.55 -8.65 10.04
N ALA A 59 -5.63 -9.30 11.19
CA ALA A 59 -6.76 -9.14 12.12
C ALA A 59 -6.98 -7.70 12.62
N HIS A 60 -5.90 -6.91 12.72
CA HIS A 60 -5.93 -5.54 13.28
C HIS A 60 -5.03 -4.57 12.52
N HIS A 61 -4.61 -4.90 11.29
CA HIS A 61 -3.77 -3.99 10.51
C HIS A 61 -3.84 -4.23 9.01
N PHE A 62 -3.62 -3.17 8.24
CA PHE A 62 -3.25 -3.20 6.83
C PHE A 62 -1.73 -3.15 6.69
N TRP A 63 -1.19 -3.84 5.68
CA TRP A 63 0.22 -3.77 5.32
C TRP A 63 0.40 -3.61 3.82
N LEU A 64 1.48 -2.94 3.42
CA LEU A 64 1.89 -2.74 2.03
C LEU A 64 3.39 -3.01 1.92
N THR A 65 3.83 -3.68 0.87
CA THR A 65 5.24 -3.88 0.52
C THR A 65 5.46 -3.72 -0.98
N HIS A 66 6.68 -3.41 -1.39
CA HIS A 66 7.06 -3.40 -2.80
C HIS A 66 7.11 -4.81 -3.37
N ARG A 67 6.81 -4.97 -4.66
CA ARG A 67 7.20 -6.15 -5.42
C ARG A 67 8.62 -6.01 -5.96
N LYS A 68 9.33 -7.13 -6.06
CA LYS A 68 10.66 -7.21 -6.66
C LYS A 68 10.56 -7.01 -8.17
N LEU A 69 11.43 -6.16 -8.72
CA LEU A 69 11.52 -5.95 -10.18
C LEU A 69 11.87 -7.24 -10.93
N SER A 70 12.66 -8.13 -10.31
CA SER A 70 13.19 -9.33 -10.95
C SER A 70 12.15 -10.40 -11.24
N ASN A 71 11.15 -10.57 -10.38
CA ASN A 71 10.22 -11.71 -10.44
C ASN A 71 8.79 -11.39 -9.93
N GLY A 72 8.50 -10.14 -9.56
CA GLY A 72 7.18 -9.74 -9.08
C GLY A 72 6.80 -10.25 -7.69
N GLU A 73 7.68 -10.99 -7.00
CA GLU A 73 7.40 -11.44 -5.63
C GLU A 73 7.40 -10.27 -4.64
N PRO A 74 6.59 -10.32 -3.58
CA PRO A 74 6.68 -9.35 -2.48
C PRO A 74 8.09 -9.29 -1.88
N LYS A 75 8.53 -8.09 -1.49
CA LYS A 75 9.71 -7.92 -0.65
C LYS A 75 9.41 -8.40 0.77
N GLU A 76 10.43 -8.93 1.42
CA GLU A 76 10.37 -9.50 2.77
C GLU A 76 9.90 -8.48 3.81
N TYR A 77 10.40 -7.25 3.73
CA TYR A 77 10.05 -6.19 4.66
C TYR A 77 8.91 -5.33 4.12
N ARG A 78 7.94 -5.02 4.99
CA ARG A 78 6.86 -4.09 4.69
C ARG A 78 7.42 -2.70 4.41
N LEU A 79 6.76 -1.98 3.50
CA LEU A 79 6.96 -0.56 3.28
C LEU A 79 6.26 0.25 4.36
N LEU A 80 5.01 -0.08 4.65
CA LEU A 80 4.21 0.56 5.68
C LEU A 80 3.21 -0.40 6.31
N LYS A 81 2.76 -0.02 7.51
CA LYS A 81 1.71 -0.68 8.27
C LYS A 81 0.71 0.36 8.78
N VAL A 82 -0.57 0.00 8.79
CA VAL A 82 -1.64 0.79 9.40
C VAL A 82 -2.34 -0.08 10.43
N GLU A 83 -2.26 0.27 11.71
CA GLU A 83 -3.03 -0.37 12.78
C GLU A 83 -4.42 0.28 12.87
N PHE A 84 -5.46 -0.54 13.02
CA PHE A 84 -6.85 -0.10 13.11
C PHE A 84 -7.22 0.34 14.53
#